data_AF-A0A8T7BBF2-F1
#
_entry.id   AF-A0A8T7BBF2-F1
#
_cell.length_a   1.000
_cell.length_b   1.000
_cell.length_c   1.000
_cell.angle_alpha   90.00
_cell.angle_beta   90.00
_cell.angle_gamma   90.00
#
_symmetry.space_group_name_H-M   'P 1'
#
loop_
_entity.id
_entity.type
_entity.pdbx_description
1 polymer ?
#
loop_
_entity_poly.entity_id
_entity_poly.type
_entity_poly.pdbx_seq_one_letter_code
_entity_poly.pdbx_strand_id
1 'polypeptide(L)' 'MQQTMIVGSERLEIVASEIAEAHWQLAVRNSLGVCSVWVESFKTPEIAIDAALNAIESEGVEEFVSVEGFEYLLDE' A
#
# COMPACT_ATOMS: atom_id res chain seq x y z
N MET A 1 8.30 6.31 7.12
CA MET A 1 8.16 5.10 7.97
C MET A 1 7.78 3.96 7.06
N GLN A 2 8.23 2.73 7.33
CA GLN A 2 7.86 1.57 6.53
C GLN A 2 7.52 0.39 7.43
N GLN A 3 6.56 -0.43 7.01
CA GLN A 3 6.16 -1.64 7.69
C GLN A 3 5.87 -2.73 6.67
N THR A 4 6.25 -3.97 6.99
CA THR A 4 5.91 -5.14 6.19
C THR A 4 4.86 -5.95 6.93
N MET A 5 3.85 -6.42 6.21
CA MET A 5 2.88 -7.39 6.73
C MET A 5 2.76 -8.59 5.79
N ILE A 6 2.27 -9.71 6.33
CA ILE A 6 1.96 -10.90 5.55
C ILE A 6 0.46 -11.13 5.66
N VAL A 7 -0.26 -11.08 4.53
CA VAL A 7 -1.69 -11.36 4.45
C VAL A 7 -1.84 -12.66 3.67
N GLY A 8 -2.25 -13.73 4.36
CA GLY A 8 -2.29 -15.06 3.76
C GLY A 8 -0.91 -15.54 3.30
N SER A 9 -0.70 -15.64 1.98
CA SER A 9 0.60 -16.00 1.38
C SER A 9 1.32 -14.81 0.73
N GLU A 10 0.71 -13.62 0.77
CA GLU A 10 1.26 -12.42 0.13
C GLU A 10 2.02 -11.56 1.15
N ARG A 11 3.20 -11.09 0.74
CA ARG A 11 3.98 -10.11 1.50
C ARG A 11 3.70 -8.73 0.94
N LEU A 12 3.25 -7.85 1.82
CA LEU A 12 2.96 -6.46 1.52
C LEU A 12 3.96 -5.55 2.23
N GLU A 13 4.45 -4.57 1.51
CA GLU A 13 5.27 -3.49 2.04
C GLU A 13 4.48 -2.20 2.01
N ILE A 14 4.25 -1.62 3.18
CA ILE A 14 3.55 -0.35 3.37
C ILE A 14 4.59 0.72 3.69
N VAL A 15 4.62 1.76 2.89
CA VAL A 15 5.54 2.89 3.05
C VAL A 15 4.73 4.16 3.24
N ALA A 16 4.94 4.83 4.37
CA ALA A 16 4.39 6.14 4.67
C ALA A 16 5.49 7.20 4.53
N SER A 17 5.29 8.13 3.60
CA SER A 17 6.22 9.22 3.31
C SER A 17 5.51 10.56 3.48
N GLU A 18 6.04 11.45 4.30
CA GLU A 18 5.51 12.81 4.42
C GLU A 18 5.87 13.60 3.14
N ILE A 19 4.86 14.13 2.46
CA ILE A 19 5.04 14.89 1.21
C ILE A 19 4.75 16.38 1.39
N ALA A 20 4.00 16.76 2.43
CA ALA A 20 3.77 18.12 2.87
C ALA A 20 3.32 18.11 4.35
N GLU A 21 3.21 19.28 4.99
CA GLU A 21 2.84 19.39 6.40
C GLU A 21 1.51 18.66 6.69
N ALA A 22 1.58 17.60 7.52
CA ALA A 22 0.44 16.73 7.83
C ALA A 22 -0.20 16.01 6.62
N HIS A 23 0.50 15.94 5.49
CA HIS A 23 0.10 15.17 4.30
C HIS A 23 1.08 14.03 4.08
N TRP A 24 0.55 12.82 4.07
CA TRP A 24 1.34 11.62 3.89
C TRP A 24 0.90 10.87 2.64
N GLN A 25 1.89 10.40 1.91
CA GLN A 25 1.72 9.43 0.87
C GLN A 25 1.87 8.03 1.47
N LEU A 26 0.89 7.19 1.21
CA LEU A 26 0.88 5.77 1.54
C LEU A 26 1.07 4.98 0.26
N ALA A 27 2.08 4.12 0.24
CA ALA A 27 2.33 3.19 -0.84
C ALA A 27 2.29 1.77 -0.31
N VAL A 28 1.43 0.93 -0.87
CA VAL A 28 1.36 -0.52 -0.59
C VAL A 28 1.91 -1.25 -1.79
N ARG A 29 2.93 -2.08 -1.58
CA ARG A 29 3.60 -2.83 -2.64
C ARG A 29 3.59 -4.33 -2.34
N ASN A 30 3.23 -5.15 -3.32
CA ASN A 30 3.35 -6.60 -3.21
C ASN A 30 4.72 -7.12 -3.70
N SER A 31 4.99 -8.40 -3.44
CA SER A 31 6.19 -9.10 -3.91
C SER A 31 6.38 -9.09 -5.43
N LEU A 32 5.29 -8.90 -6.20
CA LEU A 32 5.30 -8.86 -7.66
C LEU A 32 5.67 -7.48 -8.22
N GLY A 33 5.79 -6.46 -7.35
CA GLY A 33 6.12 -5.10 -7.74
C GLY A 33 4.91 -4.22 -8.06
N VAL A 34 3.69 -4.74 -7.95
CA VAL A 34 2.47 -3.92 -8.02
C VAL A 34 2.42 -3.02 -6.81
N CYS A 35 2.24 -1.72 -7.05
CA CYS A 35 2.12 -0.73 -5.99
C CYS A 35 0.85 0.11 -6.15
N SER A 36 0.07 0.17 -5.08
CA SER A 36 -1.03 1.12 -4.93
C SER A 36 -0.55 2.29 -4.08
N VAL A 37 -0.75 3.50 -4.58
CA VAL A 37 -0.32 4.72 -3.90
C VAL A 37 -1.50 5.65 -3.74
N TRP A 38 -1.73 6.12 -2.52
CA TRP A 38 -2.70 7.15 -2.24
C TRP A 38 -2.13 8.18 -1.27
N VAL A 39 -2.77 9.34 -1.21
CA VAL A 39 -2.32 10.47 -0.41
C VAL A 39 -3.46 10.87 0.51
N GLU A 40 -3.17 10.92 1.81
CA GLU A 40 -4.14 11.33 2.82
C GLU A 40 -3.46 12.11 3.96
N SER A 41 -4.26 12.93 4.64
CA SER A 41 -3.77 13.80 5.70
C SER A 41 -3.77 13.08 7.04
N PHE A 42 -2.58 12.84 7.58
CA PHE A 42 -2.40 12.22 8.89
C PHE A 42 -1.52 13.10 9.79
N LYS A 43 -1.83 13.06 11.08
CA LYS A 43 -1.08 13.80 12.09
C LYS A 43 0.29 13.18 12.37
N THR A 44 0.44 11.87 12.21
CA THR A 44 1.69 11.14 12.47
C THR A 44 1.85 9.99 11.47
N PRO A 45 3.10 9.55 11.21
CA PRO A 45 3.35 8.39 10.35
C PRO A 45 2.70 7.11 10.87
N GLU A 46 2.60 6.96 12.20
CA GLU A 46 2.00 5.78 12.83
C GLU A 46 0.51 5.67 12.50
N ILE A 47 -0.23 6.79 12.54
CA ILE A 47 -1.64 6.82 12.16
C ILE A 47 -1.80 6.52 10.66
N ALA A 48 -0.89 7.03 9.82
CA ALA A 48 -0.92 6.76 8.39
C ALA A 48 -0.76 5.25 8.09
N ILE A 49 0.19 4.60 8.78
CA ILE A 49 0.41 3.15 8.64
C ILE A 49 -0.80 2.36 9.19
N ASP A 50 -1.33 2.73 10.35
CA ASP A 50 -2.50 2.08 10.94
C ASP A 50 -3.74 2.18 10.05
N ALA A 51 -3.96 3.35 9.42
CA ALA A 51 -5.01 3.54 8.45
C ALA A 51 -4.82 2.64 7.21
N ALA A 52 -3.59 2.51 6.71
CA ALA A 52 -3.28 1.62 5.60
C ALA A 52 -3.53 0.15 5.96
N LEU A 53 -3.15 -0.28 7.16
CA LEU A 53 -3.42 -1.63 7.66
C LEU A 53 -4.92 -1.90 7.75
N ASN A 54 -5.68 -0.97 8.37
CA ASN A 54 -7.13 -1.10 8.49
C ASN A 54 -7.82 -1.15 7.11
N ALA A 55 -7.37 -0.35 6.14
CA ALA A 55 -7.90 -0.38 4.79
C ALA A 55 -7.65 -1.74 4.11
N ILE A 56 -6.42 -2.27 4.20
CA ILE A 56 -6.08 -3.60 3.67
C ILE A 56 -6.89 -4.70 4.36
N GLU A 57 -7.07 -4.63 5.68
CA GLU A 57 -7.86 -5.62 6.43
C GLU A 57 -9.36 -5.53 6.13
N SER A 58 -9.90 -4.33 5.90
CA SER A 58 -11.33 -4.09 5.69
C SER A 58 -11.76 -4.33 4.23
N GLU A 59 -10.98 -3.88 3.26
CA GLU A 59 -11.30 -3.95 1.83
C GLU A 59 -10.74 -5.22 1.20
N GLY A 60 -9.71 -5.80 1.81
CA GLY A 60 -9.01 -6.98 1.31
C GLY A 60 -7.75 -6.58 0.54
N VAL A 61 -6.72 -7.42 0.64
CA VAL A 61 -5.44 -7.21 -0.04
C VAL A 61 -5.58 -7.08 -1.55
N GLU A 62 -6.54 -7.79 -2.14
CA GLU A 62 -6.79 -7.82 -3.58
C GLU A 62 -7.09 -6.41 -4.14
N GLU A 63 -7.80 -5.54 -3.42
CA GLU A 63 -8.06 -4.18 -3.92
C GLU A 63 -6.78 -3.32 -4.06
N PHE A 64 -5.72 -3.66 -3.32
CA PHE A 64 -4.46 -2.90 -3.32
C PHE A 64 -3.39 -3.53 -4.22
N VAL A 65 -3.50 -4.83 -4.50
CA VAL A 65 -2.43 -5.58 -5.17
C VAL A 65 -2.93 -6.46 -6.30
N SER A 66 -4.24 -6.48 -6.55
CA SER A 66 -4.80 -7.25 -7.66
C SER A 66 -4.24 -6.72 -8.97
N VAL A 67 -3.68 -7.67 -9.70
CA VAL A 67 -3.14 -7.48 -11.05
C VAL A 67 -4.26 -7.61 -12.08
N GLU A 68 -5.52 -7.87 -11.68
CA GLU A 68 -6.69 -7.95 -12.55
C GLU A 68 -7.03 -6.55 -13.11
N GLY A 69 -6.24 -6.12 -14.08
CA GLY A 69 -6.28 -4.78 -14.68
C GLY A 69 -4.91 -4.28 -15.17
N PHE A 70 -3.82 -4.90 -14.73
CA PHE A 70 -2.50 -4.68 -15.30
C PHE A 70 -2.31 -5.67 -16.46
N GLU A 71 -2.35 -5.16 -17.69
CA GLU A 71 -1.83 -5.89 -18.84
C GLU A 71 -0.39 -6.29 -18.52
N TYR A 72 -0.15 -7.58 -18.33
CA TYR A 72 1.19 -8.12 -18.46
C TYR A 72 1.61 -7.78 -19.89
N LEU A 73 2.47 -6.78 -20.06
CA LEU A 73 3.29 -6.64 -21.26
C LEU A 73 4.19 -7.87 -21.30
N LEU A 74 3.61 -8.99 -21.76
CA LEU A 74 4.36 -10.10 -22.33
C LEU A 74 4.94 -9.54 -23.63
N ASP A 75 6.12 -8.94 -23.52
CA ASP A 75 6.95 -8.64 -24.68
C ASP A 75 7.32 -9.99 -25.33
N GLU A 76 6.83 -10.22 -26.56
CA GLU A 76 7.12 -11.39 -27.41
C GLU A 76 8.59 -11.42 -27.88
#